data_AF-A0A6J4VHW6-F1
#
_entry.id   AF-A0A6J4VHW6-F1
#
_cell.length_a   1.000
_cell.length_b   1.000
_cell.length_c   1.000
_cell.angle_alpha   90.00
_cell.angle_beta   90.00
_cell.angle_gamma   90.00
#
_symmetry.space_group_name_H-M   'P 1'
#
loop_
_entity.id
_entity.type
_entity.pdbx_description
1 polymer ?
#
loop_
_entity_poly.entity_id
_entity_poly.type
_entity_poly.pdbx_seq_one_letter_code
_entity_poly.pdbx_strand_id
1 'polypeptide(L)'
;MIKGTLFDTLGWGDWAWSRTLGGASYDLLFGFLETLLQAGSSCIAESNFEAGRAADRLRGLCETYRFMPIEILCTADLETLRRRYRVRLASRHVGHVDHLNAATHEAAWTGERHGSLNLGGQSVRVDTTAFGKTEQNALVSRLRNTVAAA
;
A
#
# COMPACT_ATOMS: atom_id res chain seq x y z
N MET A 1 0.34 -4.10 -9.94
CA MET A 1 1.08 -3.34 -10.96
C MET A 1 2.55 -3.76 -10.97
N ILE A 2 3.45 -3.33 -10.07
CA ILE A 2 4.88 -3.74 -10.12
C ILE A 2 5.06 -5.27 -10.09
N LYS A 3 4.55 -5.94 -9.04
CA LYS A 3 4.67 -7.40 -8.91
C LYS A 3 4.01 -8.19 -10.06
N GLY A 4 2.91 -7.65 -10.60
CA GLY A 4 2.22 -8.24 -11.76
C GLY A 4 3.12 -8.23 -12.99
N THR A 5 3.70 -7.07 -13.32
CA THR A 5 4.67 -6.94 -14.42
C THR A 5 5.89 -7.84 -14.22
N LEU A 6 6.38 -7.99 -12.99
CA LEU A 6 7.46 -8.94 -12.69
C LEU A 6 7.05 -10.40 -12.96
N PHE A 7 5.81 -10.78 -12.67
CA PHE A 7 5.32 -12.11 -13.04
C PHE A 7 5.23 -12.30 -14.55
N ASP A 8 4.72 -11.30 -15.27
CA ASP A 8 4.57 -11.37 -16.73
C ASP A 8 5.95 -11.48 -17.43
N THR A 9 6.97 -10.85 -16.86
CA THR A 9 8.31 -10.76 -17.46
C THR A 9 9.29 -11.83 -16.99
N LEU A 10 9.28 -12.18 -15.70
CA LEU A 10 10.21 -13.13 -15.09
C LEU A 10 9.57 -14.49 -14.81
N GLY A 11 8.28 -14.63 -15.11
CA GLY A 11 7.49 -15.81 -14.77
C GLY A 11 7.02 -15.83 -13.32
N TRP A 12 6.14 -16.79 -13.05
CA TRP A 12 5.62 -17.06 -11.71
C TRP A 12 5.82 -18.53 -11.35
N GLY A 13 5.68 -18.85 -10.06
CA GLY A 13 5.96 -20.17 -9.53
C GLY A 13 5.26 -20.39 -8.20
N ASP A 14 5.98 -20.98 -7.26
CA ASP A 14 5.45 -21.27 -5.94
C ASP A 14 5.36 -20.02 -5.04
N TRP A 15 4.97 -20.26 -3.79
CA TRP A 15 4.86 -19.22 -2.79
C TRP A 15 6.20 -18.54 -2.46
N ALA A 16 7.30 -19.28 -2.44
CA ALA A 16 8.62 -18.71 -2.17
C ALA A 16 9.04 -17.75 -3.29
N TRP A 17 8.78 -18.12 -4.55
CA TRP A 17 9.00 -17.24 -5.69
C TRP A 17 8.12 -16.00 -5.65
N SER A 18 6.82 -16.17 -5.34
CA SER A 18 5.90 -15.03 -5.16
C SER A 18 6.37 -14.08 -4.06
N ARG A 19 6.91 -14.58 -2.95
CA ARG A 19 7.50 -13.74 -1.89
C ARG A 19 8.77 -13.03 -2.34
N THR A 20 9.62 -13.70 -3.10
CA THR A 20 10.84 -13.10 -3.68
C THR A 20 10.49 -11.92 -4.57
N LEU A 21 9.55 -12.10 -5.52
CA LEU A 21 9.08 -11.02 -6.37
C LEU A 21 8.29 -9.95 -5.59
N GLY A 22 7.70 -10.31 -4.45
CA GLY A 22 7.16 -9.36 -3.48
C GLY A 22 8.22 -8.44 -2.90
N GLY A 23 9.34 -8.99 -2.42
CA GLY A 23 10.49 -8.22 -1.94
C GLY A 23 11.05 -7.30 -3.02
N ALA A 24 11.33 -7.84 -4.21
CA ALA A 24 11.81 -7.06 -5.35
C ALA A 24 10.86 -5.91 -5.73
N SER A 25 9.54 -6.13 -5.62
CA SER A 25 8.55 -5.08 -5.88
C SER A 25 8.64 -3.93 -4.87
N TYR A 26 8.90 -4.22 -3.60
CA TYR A 26 9.13 -3.18 -2.59
C TYR A 26 10.43 -2.44 -2.86
N ASP A 27 11.51 -3.13 -3.23
CA ASP A 27 12.78 -2.47 -3.54
C ASP A 27 12.65 -1.52 -4.74
N LEU A 28 11.92 -1.93 -5.77
CA LEU A 28 11.59 -1.06 -6.91
C LEU A 28 10.69 0.12 -6.48
N LEU A 29 9.64 -0.13 -5.69
CA LEU A 29 8.75 0.93 -5.19
C LEU A 29 9.55 2.01 -4.46
N PHE A 30 10.45 1.61 -3.56
CA PHE A 30 11.29 2.53 -2.81
C PHE A 30 12.35 3.21 -3.66
N GLY A 31 12.94 2.52 -4.66
CA GLY A 31 13.85 3.14 -5.62
C GLY A 31 13.15 4.23 -6.47
N PHE A 32 11.92 3.97 -6.91
CA PHE A 32 11.11 4.98 -7.60
C PHE A 32 10.74 6.15 -6.68
N LEU A 33 10.34 5.85 -5.45
CA LEU A 33 10.03 6.87 -4.45
C LEU A 33 11.23 7.79 -4.21
N GLU A 34 12.42 7.21 -3.98
CA GLU A 34 13.65 7.98 -3.76
C GLU A 34 14.02 8.84 -4.98
N THR A 35 13.91 8.28 -6.20
CA THR A 35 14.16 9.04 -7.44
C THR A 35 13.24 10.26 -7.57
N LEU A 36 11.95 10.10 -7.24
CA LEU A 36 10.98 11.20 -7.28
C LEU A 36 11.25 12.25 -6.20
N LEU A 37 11.62 11.82 -5.00
CA LEU A 37 12.00 12.71 -3.90
C LEU A 37 13.28 13.51 -4.21
N GLN A 38 14.29 12.87 -4.82
CA GLN A 38 15.50 13.54 -5.30
C GLN A 38 15.19 14.62 -6.35
N ALA A 39 14.20 14.38 -7.21
CA ALA A 39 13.72 15.35 -8.18
C ALA A 39 12.78 16.43 -7.58
N GLY A 40 12.55 16.42 -6.26
CA GLY A 40 11.66 17.36 -5.58
C GLY A 40 10.18 17.20 -5.96
N SER A 41 9.78 16.03 -6.45
CA SER A 41 8.42 15.79 -6.93
C SER A 41 7.53 15.15 -5.86
N SER A 42 6.33 15.70 -5.68
CA SER A 42 5.29 15.06 -4.88
C SER A 42 4.81 13.77 -5.54
N CYS A 43 4.59 12.71 -4.75
CA CYS A 43 4.15 11.42 -5.26
C CYS A 43 3.26 10.67 -4.25
N ILE A 44 2.56 9.64 -4.74
CA ILE A 44 1.77 8.72 -3.91
C ILE A 44 2.41 7.32 -4.03
N ALA A 45 2.79 6.74 -2.89
CA ALA A 45 3.20 5.35 -2.80
C ALA A 45 2.08 4.52 -2.16
N GLU A 46 1.68 3.42 -2.81
CA GLU A 46 0.59 2.55 -2.35
C GLU A 46 1.11 1.13 -2.12
N SER A 47 0.85 0.63 -0.91
CA SER A 47 1.08 -0.75 -0.53
C SER A 47 0.38 -1.06 0.80
N ASN A 48 0.25 -2.35 1.13
CA ASN A 48 -0.08 -2.78 2.49
C ASN A 48 1.16 -2.73 3.39
N PHE A 49 1.76 -1.55 3.54
CA PHE A 49 2.98 -1.35 4.31
C PHE A 49 2.87 -1.97 5.71
N GLU A 50 3.87 -2.75 6.09
CA GLU A 50 3.98 -3.29 7.44
C GLU A 50 4.57 -2.24 8.36
N ALA A 51 3.88 -1.95 9.47
CA ALA A 51 4.24 -0.89 10.40
C ALA A 51 5.65 -1.01 11.01
N GLY A 52 6.28 -2.19 10.96
CA GLY A 52 7.70 -2.36 11.25
C GLY A 52 8.58 -2.04 10.04
N ARG A 53 8.66 -3.00 9.11
CA ARG A 53 9.69 -2.99 8.05
C ARG A 53 9.61 -1.82 7.08
N ALA A 54 8.41 -1.42 6.68
CA ALA A 54 8.24 -0.34 5.73
C ALA A 54 8.34 1.04 6.40
N ALA A 55 7.89 1.16 7.64
CA ALA A 55 7.96 2.41 8.40
C ALA A 55 9.41 2.87 8.58
N ASP A 56 10.33 1.97 8.92
CA ASP A 56 11.75 2.29 9.08
C ASP A 56 12.35 2.89 7.82
N ARG A 57 12.08 2.29 6.65
CA ARG A 57 12.60 2.76 5.37
C ARG A 57 11.99 4.10 4.97
N LEU A 58 10.69 4.29 5.21
CA LEU A 58 10.01 5.58 4.96
C LEU A 58 10.52 6.68 5.90
N ARG A 59 10.78 6.38 7.18
CA ARG A 59 11.39 7.32 8.13
C ARG A 59 12.79 7.74 7.70
N GLY A 60 13.62 6.80 7.24
CA GLY A 60 14.93 7.12 6.69
C GLY A 60 14.85 8.06 5.47
N LEU A 61 13.83 7.90 4.63
CA LEU A 61 13.57 8.86 3.55
C LEU A 61 13.14 10.23 4.08
N CYS A 62 12.29 10.32 5.11
CA CYS A 62 11.93 11.59 5.75
C CYS A 62 13.13 12.31 6.38
N GLU A 63 14.12 11.57 6.87
CA GLU A 63 15.37 12.12 7.42
C GLU A 63 16.31 12.62 6.33
N THR A 64 16.36 11.92 5.19
CA THR A 64 17.27 12.21 4.07
C THR A 64 16.73 13.33 3.17
N TYR A 65 15.43 13.32 2.90
CA TYR A 65 14.76 14.22 1.98
C TYR A 65 13.73 15.07 2.71
N ARG A 66 13.70 16.37 2.40
CA ARG A 66 12.70 17.27 2.96
C ARG A 66 11.39 17.14 2.18
N PHE A 67 10.43 16.39 2.72
CA PHE A 67 9.05 16.35 2.25
C PHE A 67 8.07 16.27 3.42
N MET A 68 6.80 16.57 3.16
CA MET A 68 5.72 16.40 4.14
C MET A 68 5.03 15.05 3.90
N PRO A 69 5.22 14.04 4.77
CA PRO A 69 4.48 12.79 4.65
C PRO A 69 2.99 13.01 4.98
N ILE A 70 2.13 12.52 4.10
CA ILE A 70 0.70 12.37 4.38
C ILE A 70 0.35 10.89 4.29
N GLU A 71 -0.03 10.31 5.43
CA GLU A 71 -0.44 8.92 5.52
C GLU A 71 -1.95 8.79 5.34
N ILE A 72 -2.37 7.85 4.48
CA ILE A 72 -3.79 7.50 4.28
C ILE A 72 -3.97 6.02 4.63
N LEU A 73 -4.52 5.76 5.81
CA LEU A 73 -4.80 4.41 6.28
C LEU A 73 -6.23 4.00 5.91
N CYS A 74 -6.35 3.23 4.83
CA CYS A 74 -7.64 2.68 4.38
C CYS A 74 -8.01 1.43 5.16
N THR A 75 -9.22 1.42 5.73
CA THR A 75 -9.79 0.29 6.48
C THR A 75 -11.17 -0.08 5.95
N ALA A 76 -11.70 -1.23 6.31
CA ALA A 76 -13.10 -1.62 6.08
C ALA A 76 -13.46 -2.74 7.05
N ASP A 77 -14.76 -3.00 7.22
CA ASP A 77 -15.20 -4.18 7.96
C ASP A 77 -14.75 -5.50 7.29
N LEU A 78 -14.64 -6.55 8.10
CA LEU A 78 -14.12 -7.85 7.66
C LEU A 78 -14.98 -8.48 6.56
N GLU A 79 -16.30 -8.30 6.61
CA GLU A 79 -17.22 -8.85 5.62
C GLU A 79 -17.00 -8.21 4.24
N THR A 80 -16.84 -6.90 4.20
CA THR A 80 -16.53 -6.13 3.00
C THR A 80 -15.16 -6.50 2.44
N LEU A 81 -14.14 -6.67 3.30
CA LEU A 81 -12.82 -7.13 2.87
C LEU A 81 -12.89 -8.53 2.24
N ARG A 82 -13.54 -9.50 2.90
CA ARG A 82 -13.76 -10.86 2.38
C ARG A 82 -14.47 -10.85 1.04
N ARG A 83 -15.58 -10.11 0.94
CA ARG A 83 -16.36 -9.99 -0.29
C ARG A 83 -15.53 -9.39 -1.42
N ARG A 84 -14.84 -8.27 -1.18
CA ARG A 84 -13.99 -7.61 -2.19
C ARG A 84 -12.82 -8.51 -2.62
N TYR A 85 -12.20 -9.22 -1.69
CA TYR A 85 -11.13 -10.16 -2.00
C TYR A 85 -11.62 -11.28 -2.91
N ARG A 86 -12.74 -11.93 -2.57
CA ARG A 86 -13.34 -13.01 -3.39
C ARG A 86 -13.63 -12.55 -4.82
N VAL A 87 -14.22 -11.36 -4.99
CA VAL A 87 -14.49 -10.79 -6.32
C VAL A 87 -13.20 -10.57 -7.11
N ARG A 88 -12.13 -10.12 -6.45
CA ARG A 88 -10.84 -9.84 -7.10
C ARG A 88 -10.06 -11.10 -7.50
N LEU A 89 -10.30 -12.24 -6.87
CA LEU A 89 -9.57 -13.48 -7.21
C LEU A 89 -9.71 -13.85 -8.69
N ALA A 90 -10.83 -13.50 -9.33
CA ALA A 90 -11.05 -13.78 -10.75
C ALA A 90 -10.14 -12.98 -11.70
N SER A 91 -9.71 -11.78 -11.32
CA SER A 91 -8.87 -10.89 -12.15
C SER A 91 -7.45 -10.74 -11.61
N ARG A 92 -7.12 -11.41 -10.51
CA ARG A 92 -5.81 -11.33 -9.88
C ARG A 92 -4.82 -12.22 -10.60
N HIS A 93 -3.60 -11.71 -10.81
CA HIS A 93 -2.56 -12.46 -11.51
C HIS A 93 -2.26 -13.79 -10.78
N VAL A 94 -2.27 -14.92 -11.50
CA VAL A 94 -2.15 -16.28 -10.93
C VAL A 94 -0.88 -16.49 -10.09
N GLY A 95 0.21 -15.81 -10.45
CA GLY A 95 1.47 -15.82 -9.70
C GLY A 95 1.39 -15.30 -8.26
N HIS A 96 0.30 -14.63 -7.86
CA HIS A 96 0.08 -14.29 -6.47
C HIS A 96 -0.15 -15.53 -5.58
N VAL A 97 -0.55 -16.67 -6.17
CA VAL A 97 -0.82 -17.95 -5.49
C VAL A 97 -1.72 -17.81 -4.26
N ASP A 98 -2.71 -16.92 -4.37
CA ASP A 98 -3.61 -16.54 -3.27
C ASP A 98 -4.40 -17.73 -2.69
N HIS A 99 -4.68 -18.75 -3.51
CA HIS A 99 -5.36 -19.97 -3.09
C HIS A 99 -4.60 -20.78 -2.03
N LEU A 100 -3.27 -20.63 -1.95
CA LEU A 100 -2.44 -21.29 -0.94
C LEU A 100 -2.44 -20.57 0.41
N ASN A 101 -3.01 -19.36 0.50
CA ASN A 101 -2.86 -18.49 1.68
C ASN A 101 -4.11 -17.71 2.10
N ALA A 102 -5.30 -18.13 1.66
CA ALA A 102 -6.54 -17.42 1.99
C ALA A 102 -6.72 -17.19 3.50
N ALA A 103 -6.42 -18.19 4.34
CA ALA A 103 -6.50 -18.06 5.81
C ALA A 103 -5.47 -17.06 6.38
N THR A 104 -4.25 -17.05 5.85
CA THR A 104 -3.18 -16.12 6.24
C THR A 104 -3.54 -14.67 5.89
N HIS A 105 -4.23 -14.46 4.77
CA HIS A 105 -4.69 -13.12 4.37
C HIS A 105 -5.77 -12.58 5.30
N GLU A 106 -6.73 -13.41 5.71
CA GLU A 106 -7.79 -12.98 6.62
C GLU A 106 -7.25 -12.56 7.98
N ALA A 107 -6.32 -13.34 8.56
CA ALA A 107 -5.68 -12.97 9.82
C ALA A 107 -4.89 -11.65 9.72
N ALA A 108 -4.32 -11.37 8.55
CA ALA A 108 -3.57 -10.14 8.30
C ALA A 108 -4.47 -8.91 8.10
N TRP A 109 -5.76 -9.09 7.78
CA TRP A 109 -6.72 -7.99 7.63
C TRP A 109 -7.25 -7.48 8.97
N THR A 110 -7.31 -8.33 9.98
CA THR A 110 -7.82 -8.00 11.32
C THR A 110 -6.73 -7.71 12.34
N GLY A 111 -5.47 -8.02 12.03
CA GLY A 111 -4.32 -7.78 12.90
C GLY A 111 -3.71 -6.38 12.78
N GLU A 112 -2.92 -6.00 13.77
CA GLU A 112 -2.23 -4.69 13.85
C GLU A 112 -1.07 -4.54 12.84
N ARG A 113 -0.74 -5.60 12.10
CA ARG A 113 0.38 -5.67 11.14
C ARG A 113 0.40 -4.50 10.14
N HIS A 114 -0.78 -4.04 9.73
CA HIS A 114 -0.96 -2.96 8.75
C HIS A 114 -1.58 -1.70 9.38
N GLY A 115 -1.20 -1.41 10.63
CA GLY A 115 -1.58 -0.18 11.33
C GLY A 115 -0.86 1.06 10.80
N SER A 116 -1.02 2.17 11.54
CA SER A 116 -0.38 3.45 11.23
C SER A 116 1.15 3.32 11.17
N LEU A 117 1.77 3.95 10.17
CA LEU A 117 3.21 4.00 9.99
C LEU A 117 3.87 5.06 10.88
N ASN A 118 3.10 6.05 11.36
CA ASN A 118 3.55 7.09 12.30
C ASN A 118 4.77 7.87 11.79
N LEU A 119 4.73 8.33 10.53
CA LEU A 119 5.85 9.03 9.87
C LEU A 119 6.07 10.48 10.34
N GLY A 120 5.40 10.93 11.41
CA GLY A 120 5.53 12.28 11.95
C GLY A 120 4.80 13.39 11.18
N GLY A 121 4.08 13.06 10.12
CA GLY A 121 3.26 13.99 9.35
C GLY A 121 1.75 13.85 9.61
N GLN A 122 0.93 14.34 8.68
CA GLN A 122 -0.51 14.17 8.76
C GLN A 122 -0.89 12.70 8.52
N SER A 123 -1.78 12.15 9.35
CA SER A 123 -2.35 10.83 9.15
C SER A 123 -3.87 10.91 9.07
N VAL A 124 -4.43 10.25 8.06
CA VAL A 124 -5.86 10.19 7.80
C VAL A 124 -6.29 8.73 7.73
N ARG A 125 -7.07 8.30 8.72
CA ARG A 125 -7.76 7.00 8.65
C ARG A 125 -9.06 7.15 7.87
N VAL A 126 -9.27 6.28 6.90
CA VAL A 126 -10.45 6.26 6.03
C VAL A 126 -11.15 4.91 6.16
N ASP A 127 -12.39 4.91 6.65
CA ASP A 127 -13.24 3.73 6.55
C ASP A 127 -13.82 3.67 5.13
N THR A 128 -13.53 2.58 4.44
CA THR A 128 -13.91 2.34 3.06
C THR A 128 -15.03 1.30 2.93
N THR A 129 -15.71 0.94 4.02
CA THR A 129 -16.81 -0.04 4.03
C THR A 129 -17.89 0.35 3.00
N ALA A 130 -18.38 1.59 3.07
CA ALA A 130 -19.30 2.20 2.11
C ALA A 130 -18.64 3.40 1.42
N PHE A 131 -17.61 3.15 0.61
CA PHE A 131 -16.84 4.20 -0.07
C PHE A 131 -17.33 4.43 -1.50
N GLY A 132 -17.98 5.56 -1.73
CA GLY A 132 -18.45 6.00 -3.01
C GLY A 132 -17.76 7.28 -3.49
N LYS A 133 -18.39 7.92 -4.49
CA LYS A 133 -17.84 9.14 -5.10
C LYS A 133 -17.84 10.33 -4.14
N THR A 134 -18.84 10.41 -3.26
CA THR A 134 -18.97 11.48 -2.28
C THR A 134 -17.82 11.46 -1.27
N GLU A 135 -17.53 10.30 -0.68
CA GLU A 135 -16.47 10.11 0.29
C GLU A 135 -15.10 10.32 -0.36
N GLN A 136 -14.92 9.85 -1.60
CA GLN A 136 -13.72 10.10 -2.39
C GLN A 136 -13.48 11.60 -2.60
N ASN A 137 -14.50 12.33 -3.03
CA ASN A 137 -14.39 13.78 -3.28
C ASN A 137 -14.06 14.53 -1.99
N ALA A 138 -14.68 14.16 -0.87
CA ALA A 138 -14.39 14.76 0.44
C ALA A 138 -12.94 14.51 0.87
N LEU A 139 -12.43 13.29 0.70
CA LEU A 139 -11.04 12.94 1.00
C LEU A 139 -10.07 13.74 0.12
N VAL A 140 -10.31 13.80 -1.19
CA VAL A 140 -9.46 14.57 -2.12
C VAL A 140 -9.42 16.05 -1.76
N SER A 141 -10.57 16.65 -1.45
CA SER A 141 -10.65 18.05 -1.02
C SER A 141 -9.87 18.29 0.27
N ARG A 142 -9.99 17.38 1.27
CA ARG A 142 -9.21 17.46 2.51
C ARG A 142 -7.70 17.41 2.23
N LEU A 143 -7.24 16.47 1.41
CA LEU A 143 -5.82 16.31 1.08
C LEU A 143 -5.27 17.51 0.32
N ARG A 144 -6.03 18.09 -0.61
CA ARG A 144 -5.64 19.32 -1.32
C ARG A 144 -5.43 20.49 -0.36
N ASN A 145 -6.32 20.65 0.62
CA ASN A 145 -6.19 21.69 1.63
C ASN A 145 -4.96 21.47 2.52
N THR A 146 -4.66 20.22 2.90
CA THR A 146 -3.44 19.89 3.65
C THR A 146 -2.18 20.24 2.85
N VAL A 147 -2.13 19.87 1.57
CA VAL A 147 -0.98 20.18 0.71
C VAL A 147 -0.82 21.67 0.49
N ALA A 148 -1.91 22.42 0.34
CA ALA A 148 -1.86 23.87 0.13
C ALA A 148 -1.42 24.67 1.38
N ALA A 149 -1.48 24.07 2.57
CA ALA A 149 -1.13 24.70 3.83
C ALA A 149 0.32 24.42 4.28
N ALA A 150 1.08 23.65 3.51
CA ALA A 150 2.44 23.20 3.81
C ALA A 150 3.50 23.97 3.01
#